data_AF-A0A2S5LD91-F1
#
_entry.id   AF-A0A2S5LD91-F1
#
_cell.length_a   1.000
_cell.length_b   1.000
_cell.length_c   1.000
_cell.angle_alpha   90.00
_cell.angle_beta   90.00
_cell.angle_gamma   90.00
#
_symmetry.space_group_name_H-M   'P 1'
#
loop_
_entity.id
_entity.type
_entity.pdbx_description
1 polymer ?
#
loop_
_entity_poly.entity_id
_entity_poly.type
_entity_poly.pdbx_seq_one_letter_code
_entity_poly.pdbx_strand_id
1 'polypeptide(L)'
;MSAKNDTIGKFLDELASDAPTPGGGGAAALSGAMGAALVSMVCNLTIGKKNYEAVSADLQVTLAKAEKLRAELTAGVDEDVVA
;
A
#
# COMPACT_ATOMS: atom_id res chain seq x y z
N MET A 1 -15.67 -6.49 -3.54
CA MET A 1 -14.41 -6.13 -4.23
C MET A 1 -13.26 -6.77 -3.47
N SER A 2 -12.19 -7.19 -4.12
CA SER A 2 -10.91 -7.45 -3.44
C SER A 2 -9.85 -6.56 -4.08
N ALA A 3 -9.34 -5.57 -3.35
CA ALA A 3 -8.28 -4.65 -3.71
C ALA A 3 -7.00 -5.35 -4.20
N LYS A 4 -6.80 -6.62 -3.84
CA LYS A 4 -5.72 -7.45 -4.38
C LYS A 4 -5.93 -7.89 -5.83
N ASN A 5 -7.18 -8.08 -6.26
CA ASN A 5 -7.53 -8.75 -7.52
C ASN A 5 -8.39 -7.89 -8.46
N ASP A 6 -9.04 -6.83 -7.96
CA ASP A 6 -9.80 -5.89 -8.76
C ASP A 6 -8.88 -4.79 -9.35
N THR A 7 -9.28 -4.24 -10.50
CA THR A 7 -8.50 -3.17 -11.14
C THR A 7 -8.69 -1.84 -10.41
N ILE A 8 -7.66 -0.99 -10.44
CA ILE A 8 -7.76 0.38 -9.91
C ILE A 8 -8.92 1.13 -10.56
N GLY A 9 -9.16 0.93 -11.86
CA GLY A 9 -10.28 1.54 -12.57
C GLY A 9 -11.63 1.21 -11.94
N LYS A 10 -11.87 -0.07 -11.63
CA LYS A 10 -13.11 -0.52 -10.99
C LYS A 10 -13.29 0.11 -9.60
N PHE A 11 -12.22 0.20 -8.81
CA PHE A 11 -12.27 0.88 -7.51
C PHE A 11 -12.66 2.35 -7.64
N LEU A 12 -12.10 3.06 -8.61
CA LEU A 12 -12.40 4.46 -8.85
C LEU A 12 -13.82 4.69 -9.34
N ASP A 13 -14.32 3.81 -10.22
CA ASP A 13 -15.70 3.88 -10.72
C ASP A 13 -16.72 3.67 -9.57
N GLU A 14 -16.48 2.68 -8.69
CA GLU A 14 -17.36 2.43 -7.54
C GLU A 14 -17.25 3.54 -6.47
N LEU A 15 -16.05 4.03 -6.16
CA LEU A 15 -15.83 5.15 -5.23
C LEU A 15 -16.54 6.45 -5.67
N ALA A 16 -16.65 6.67 -6.98
CA ALA A 16 -17.31 7.85 -7.55
C ALA A 16 -18.82 7.66 -7.76
N SER A 17 -19.37 6.48 -7.44
CA SER A 17 -20.77 6.15 -7.64
C SER A 17 -21.68 6.66 -6.51
N ASP A 18 -22.96 6.36 -6.59
CA ASP A 18 -23.94 6.59 -5.52
C ASP A 18 -23.99 5.44 -4.48
N ALA A 19 -23.11 4.43 -4.61
CA ALA A 19 -22.96 3.37 -3.64
C ALA A 19 -22.40 3.88 -2.30
N PRO A 20 -22.79 3.29 -1.16
CA PRO A 20 -22.29 3.70 0.15
C PRO A 20 -20.81 3.36 0.38
N THR A 21 -20.29 2.32 -0.29
CA THR A 21 -18.90 1.87 -0.23
C THR A 21 -18.43 1.39 -1.61
N PRO A 22 -17.12 1.45 -1.94
CA PRO A 22 -16.01 1.97 -1.13
C PRO A 22 -16.13 3.48 -0.87
N GLY A 23 -15.71 3.90 0.32
CA GLY A 23 -15.79 5.28 0.78
C GLY A 23 -14.41 5.93 0.98
N GLY A 24 -14.41 7.03 1.75
CA GLY A 24 -13.18 7.77 2.06
C GLY A 24 -12.16 6.95 2.84
N GLY A 25 -12.61 5.97 3.64
CA GLY A 25 -11.74 5.04 4.38
C GLY A 25 -10.91 4.18 3.43
N GLY A 26 -11.57 3.54 2.46
CA GLY A 26 -10.91 2.75 1.41
C GLY A 26 -9.95 3.58 0.57
N ALA A 27 -10.33 4.82 0.22
CA ALA A 27 -9.45 5.74 -0.51
C ALA A 27 -8.19 6.11 0.29
N ALA A 28 -8.33 6.36 1.59
CA ALA A 28 -7.20 6.64 2.49
C ALA A 28 -6.30 5.41 2.66
N ALA A 29 -6.88 4.23 2.82
CA ALA A 29 -6.16 2.97 2.93
C ALA A 29 -5.35 2.68 1.66
N LEU A 30 -5.95 2.84 0.48
CA LEU A 30 -5.25 2.66 -0.80
C LEU A 30 -4.09 3.66 -0.97
N SER A 31 -4.32 4.92 -0.63
CA SER A 31 -3.28 5.96 -0.67
C SER A 31 -2.11 5.63 0.25
N GLY A 32 -2.38 5.15 1.46
CA GLY A 32 -1.35 4.71 2.39
C GLY A 32 -0.58 3.48 1.89
N ALA A 33 -1.28 2.49 1.31
CA ALA A 33 -0.66 1.31 0.72
C ALA A 33 0.29 1.68 -0.44
N MET A 34 -0.09 2.65 -1.28
CA MET A 34 0.78 3.21 -2.31
C MET A 34 2.04 3.86 -1.72
N GLY A 35 1.89 4.67 -0.68
CA GLY A 35 3.03 5.27 0.03
C GLY A 35 3.99 4.23 0.60
N ALA A 36 3.45 3.20 1.25
CA ALA A 36 4.25 2.08 1.78
C ALA A 36 4.98 1.32 0.67
N ALA A 37 4.32 1.07 -0.47
CA ALA A 37 4.94 0.44 -1.64
C ALA A 37 6.11 1.26 -2.22
N LEU A 38 6.00 2.59 -2.25
CA LEU A 38 7.08 3.47 -2.69
C LEU A 38 8.29 3.41 -1.73
N VAL A 39 8.05 3.37 -0.42
CA VAL A 39 9.13 3.19 0.57
C VAL A 39 9.81 1.84 0.37
N SER A 40 9.04 0.77 0.21
CA SER A 40 9.59 -0.56 -0.09
C SER A 40 10.43 -0.57 -1.37
N MET A 41 9.96 0.10 -2.43
CA MET A 41 10.71 0.22 -3.68
C MET A 41 12.08 0.89 -3.45
N VAL A 42 12.13 2.01 -2.74
CA VAL A 42 13.39 2.71 -2.46
C VAL A 42 14.32 1.87 -1.60
N CYS A 43 13.80 1.14 -0.61
CA CYS A 43 14.61 0.22 0.19
C CYS A 43 15.22 -0.89 -0.69
N ASN A 44 14.40 -1.54 -1.53
CA ASN A 44 14.85 -2.58 -2.45
C ASN A 44 15.86 -2.09 -3.50
N LEU A 45 15.74 -0.83 -3.94
CA LEU A 45 16.69 -0.22 -4.86
C LEU A 45 18.03 0.17 -4.22
N THR A 46 18.12 0.17 -2.89
CA THR A 46 19.29 0.66 -2.14
C THR A 46 20.02 -0.45 -1.40
N ILE A 47 19.31 -1.41 -0.81
CA ILE A 47 19.92 -2.54 -0.10
C ILE A 47 20.81 -3.33 -1.07
N GLY A 48 22.05 -3.61 -0.66
CA GLY A 48 23.03 -4.33 -1.46
C GLY A 48 23.73 -3.49 -2.54
N LYS A 49 23.42 -2.19 -2.67
CA LYS A 49 24.20 -1.29 -3.54
C LYS A 49 25.51 -0.87 -2.88
N LYS A 50 26.54 -0.79 -3.72
CA LYS A 50 27.85 -0.25 -3.36
C LYS A 50 27.71 1.18 -2.82
N ASN A 51 28.45 1.49 -1.75
CA ASN A 51 28.44 2.77 -1.01
C ASN A 51 27.21 3.00 -0.11
N TYR A 52 26.29 2.04 0.00
CA TYR A 52 25.12 2.11 0.90
C TYR A 52 25.16 1.05 2.00
N GLU A 53 26.30 0.38 2.19
CA GLU A 53 26.48 -0.69 3.16
C GLU A 53 26.19 -0.21 4.59
N ALA A 54 26.59 1.03 4.91
CA ALA A 54 26.39 1.64 6.23
C ALA A 54 24.92 1.81 6.62
N VAL A 55 24.00 1.95 5.65
CA VAL A 55 22.56 2.14 5.89
C VAL A 55 21.74 0.87 5.63
N SER A 56 22.39 -0.21 5.20
CA SER A 56 21.70 -1.43 4.76
C SER A 56 20.84 -2.06 5.86
N ALA A 57 21.34 -2.11 7.10
CA ALA A 57 20.60 -2.66 8.24
C ALA A 57 19.33 -1.85 8.57
N ASP A 58 19.44 -0.52 8.62
CA ASP A 58 18.30 0.37 8.89
C ASP A 58 17.25 0.29 7.77
N LEU A 59 17.70 0.16 6.53
CA LEU A 59 16.81 -0.02 5.38
C LEU A 59 16.10 -1.38 5.39
N GLN A 60 16.74 -2.46 5.89
CA GLN A 60 16.07 -3.75 6.06
C GLN A 60 14.93 -3.66 7.10
N VAL A 61 15.16 -2.97 8.21
CA VAL A 61 14.11 -2.73 9.23
C VAL A 61 12.99 -1.87 8.65
N THR A 62 13.34 -0.83 7.89
CA THR A 62 12.37 0.05 7.23
C THR A 62 11.54 -0.69 6.19
N LEU A 63 12.18 -1.54 5.37
CA LEU A 63 11.52 -2.39 4.39
C LEU A 63 10.50 -3.31 5.07
N ALA A 64 10.86 -3.97 6.17
CA ALA A 64 9.95 -4.84 6.89
C ALA A 64 8.71 -4.09 7.41
N LYS A 65 8.89 -2.85 7.92
CA LYS A 65 7.77 -2.00 8.35
C LYS A 65 6.90 -1.56 7.18
N ALA A 66 7.51 -1.16 6.07
CA ALA A 66 6.80 -0.73 4.86
C ALA A 66 5.98 -1.87 4.27
N GLU A 67 6.53 -3.08 4.18
CA GLU A 67 5.83 -4.27 3.71
C GLU A 67 4.65 -4.66 4.61
N LYS A 68 4.84 -4.58 5.93
CA LYS A 68 3.76 -4.78 6.90
C LYS A 68 2.63 -3.78 6.69
N LEU A 69 2.95 -2.49 6.66
CA LEU A 69 1.95 -1.42 6.45
C LEU A 69 1.25 -1.57 5.11
N ARG A 70 1.99 -1.91 4.04
CA ARG A 70 1.42 -2.17 2.72
C ARG A 70 0.37 -3.27 2.78
N ALA A 71 0.69 -4.40 3.43
CA ALA A 71 -0.23 -5.52 3.57
C ALA A 71 -1.48 -5.16 4.39
N GLU A 72 -1.30 -4.49 5.54
CA GLU A 72 -2.40 -4.05 6.41
C GLU A 72 -3.31 -3.05 5.71
N LEU A 73 -2.74 -2.05 5.03
CA LEU A 73 -3.52 -1.01 4.34
C LEU A 73 -4.22 -1.55 3.09
N THR A 74 -3.61 -2.48 2.35
CA THR A 74 -4.32 -3.18 1.26
C THR A 74 -5.49 -4.01 1.80
N ALA A 75 -5.36 -4.64 2.97
CA ALA A 75 -6.48 -5.34 3.60
C ALA A 75 -7.57 -4.37 4.08
N GLY A 76 -7.18 -3.19 4.60
CA GLY A 76 -8.14 -2.15 4.99
C GLY A 76 -9.02 -1.64 3.85
N VAL A 77 -8.54 -1.69 2.59
CA VAL A 77 -9.38 -1.40 1.42
C VAL A 77 -10.49 -2.45 1.25
N ASP A 78 -10.16 -3.74 1.48
CA ASP A 78 -11.15 -4.82 1.42
C ASP A 78 -12.19 -4.70 2.54
N GLU A 79 -11.75 -4.30 3.74
CA GLU A 79 -12.62 -4.08 4.90
C GLU A 79 -13.62 -2.94 4.67
N ASP A 80 -13.19 -1.82 4.07
CA ASP A 80 -14.06 -0.68 3.78
C ASP A 80 -15.17 -1.01 2.75
N VAL A 81 -14.92 -1.97 1.86
CA VAL A 81 -15.93 -2.44 0.89
C VAL A 81 -16.96 -3.37 1.55
N VAL A 82 -16.61 -4.03 2.65
CA VAL A 82 -17.49 -4.98 3.36
C VAL A 82 -18.30 -4.29 4.48
N ALA A 83 -17.86 -3.12 4.93
CA ALA A 83 -18.54 -2.29 5.94
C ALA A 83 -19.85 -1.68 5.42
#